data_AF-A0A7S1WFP3-F1
#
_entry.id   AF-A0A7S1WFP3-F1
#
_cell.length_a   1.000
_cell.length_b   1.000
_cell.length_c   1.000
_cell.angle_alpha   90.00
_cell.angle_beta   90.00
_cell.angle_gamma   90.00
#
_symmetry.space_group_name_H-M   'P 1'
#
loop_
_entity.id
_entity.type
_entity.pdbx_description
1 polymer ?
#
loop_
_entity_poly.entity_id
_entity_poly.type
_entity_poly.pdbx_seq_one_letter_code
_entity_poly.pdbx_strand_id
1 'polypeptide(L)'
;TSGARGSISQVRQLIAMRGLMADANGEIIEVPISNSLRDGMTVTDVLISGHGARKGVVDTALRTAESGYLYRRLDFAASHVVIRAEDCGTTEADDQGMTGPFKPTAPLKDRIRGRTLAEDVVDPVSGEVLFERGHLLTLTDATRVSKRWAQCEEDGVENLLPIRVRSPLTCKLQ
;
A
#
# COMPACT_ATOMS: atom_id res chain seq x y z
N THR A 1 18.59 1.64 13.98
CA THR A 1 19.16 0.33 13.59
C THR A 1 19.31 0.31 12.08
N SER A 2 20.34 -0.35 11.55
CA SER A 2 20.75 -0.30 10.13
C SER A 2 19.78 -0.96 9.13
N GLY A 3 18.65 -1.51 9.57
CA GLY A 3 17.64 -2.16 8.71
C GLY A 3 18.08 -3.47 8.05
N ALA A 4 19.32 -3.94 8.30
CA ALA A 4 19.90 -5.08 7.61
C ALA A 4 19.19 -6.42 7.93
N ARG A 5 18.83 -6.66 9.19
CA ARG A 5 18.02 -7.80 9.66
C ARG A 5 17.65 -7.57 11.13
N GLY A 6 16.48 -8.04 11.55
CA GLY A 6 16.04 -7.94 12.93
C GLY A 6 14.99 -6.84 13.14
N SER A 7 13.90 -7.19 13.79
CA SER A 7 12.90 -6.23 14.29
C SER A 7 13.06 -6.02 15.80
N ILE A 8 12.54 -4.90 16.32
CA ILE A 8 12.47 -4.66 17.77
C ILE A 8 11.69 -5.77 18.47
N SER A 9 10.66 -6.33 17.83
CA SER A 9 9.91 -7.48 18.35
C SER A 9 10.78 -8.74 18.48
N GLN A 10 11.66 -9.02 17.52
CA GLN A 10 12.60 -10.14 17.60
C GLN A 10 13.66 -9.91 18.68
N VAL A 11 14.18 -8.69 18.81
CA VAL A 11 15.13 -8.33 19.88
C VAL A 11 14.48 -8.50 21.25
N ARG A 12 13.23 -8.04 21.41
CA ARG A 12 12.47 -8.21 22.66
C ARG A 12 12.37 -9.68 23.07
N GLN A 13 12.13 -10.60 22.14
CA GLN A 13 12.06 -12.03 22.45
C GLN A 13 13.42 -12.64 22.84
N LEU A 14 14.53 -12.02 22.42
CA LEU A 14 15.88 -12.49 22.76
C LEU A 14 16.28 -12.14 24.19
N ILE A 15 16.03 -10.90 24.63
CA ILE A 15 16.56 -10.36 25.90
C ILE A 15 15.49 -10.09 26.97
N ALA A 16 14.21 -10.12 26.60
CA ALA A 16 13.08 -9.88 27.49
C ALA A 16 12.04 -10.99 27.32
N MET A 17 10.89 -10.83 27.98
CA MET A 17 9.80 -11.81 27.91
C MET A 17 9.32 -12.02 26.47
N ARG A 18 9.05 -13.28 26.13
CA ARG A 18 8.55 -13.68 24.80
C ARG A 18 7.08 -13.27 24.60
N GLY A 19 6.27 -13.28 25.67
CA GLY A 19 4.89 -12.80 25.67
C GLY A 19 3.83 -13.88 25.50
N LEU A 20 2.63 -13.46 25.10
CA LEU A 20 1.48 -14.35 24.87
C LEU A 20 1.63 -15.10 23.54
N MET A 21 1.10 -16.32 23.50
CA MET A 21 1.11 -17.20 22.32
C MET A 21 -0.33 -17.54 21.91
N ALA A 22 -0.52 -17.83 20.63
CA ALA A 22 -1.78 -18.36 20.13
C ALA A 22 -1.73 -19.89 20.07
N ASP A 23 -2.85 -20.52 20.38
CA ASP A 23 -3.05 -21.96 20.20
C ASP A 23 -3.27 -22.33 18.72
N ALA A 24 -3.34 -23.62 18.39
CA ALA A 24 -3.65 -24.16 17.07
C ALA A 24 -4.99 -23.62 16.50
N ASN A 25 -5.94 -23.28 17.37
CA ASN A 25 -7.20 -22.65 16.96
C ASN A 25 -7.06 -21.14 16.67
N GLY A 26 -5.95 -20.52 17.08
CA GLY A 26 -5.71 -19.08 16.95
C GLY A 26 -6.18 -18.25 18.14
N GLU A 27 -6.72 -18.90 19.17
CA GLU A 27 -7.06 -18.26 20.45
C GLU A 27 -5.80 -17.92 21.24
N ILE A 28 -5.83 -16.78 21.94
CA ILE A 28 -4.70 -16.34 22.76
C ILE A 28 -4.69 -17.14 24.06
N ILE A 29 -3.58 -17.80 24.35
CA ILE A 29 -3.35 -18.49 25.62
C ILE A 29 -3.07 -17.44 26.68
N GLU A 30 -3.88 -17.41 27.74
CA GLU A 30 -3.83 -16.39 28.79
C GLU A 30 -2.54 -16.40 29.63
N VAL A 31 -1.81 -17.53 29.62
CA VAL A 31 -0.54 -17.69 30.34
C VAL A 31 0.63 -17.19 29.48
N PRO A 32 1.32 -16.11 29.86
CA PRO A 32 2.44 -15.58 29.09
C PRO A 32 3.73 -16.35 29.36
N ILE A 33 4.59 -16.44 28.34
CA ILE A 33 5.98 -16.92 28.50
C ILE A 33 6.83 -15.76 29.02
N SER A 34 7.16 -15.81 30.31
CA SER A 34 7.94 -14.80 31.01
C SER A 34 9.44 -14.86 30.69
N ASN A 35 9.97 -16.06 30.44
CA ASN A 35 11.38 -16.27 30.15
C ASN A 35 11.77 -15.74 28.75
N SER A 36 13.03 -15.30 28.63
CA SER A 36 13.62 -14.89 27.36
C SER A 36 14.34 -16.06 26.67
N LEU A 37 14.65 -15.91 25.37
CA LEU A 37 15.48 -16.90 24.67
C LEU A 37 16.91 -16.98 25.22
N ARG A 38 17.39 -15.89 25.84
CA ARG A 38 18.70 -15.86 26.51
C ARG A 38 18.70 -16.62 27.83
N ASP A 39 17.63 -16.48 28.62
CA ASP A 39 17.51 -17.09 29.96
C ASP A 39 17.14 -18.58 29.88
N GLY A 40 16.59 -19.02 28.73
CA GLY A 40 16.15 -20.39 28.50
C GLY A 40 14.66 -20.57 28.78
N MET A 41 14.03 -21.52 28.09
CA MET A 41 12.60 -21.79 28.20
C MET A 41 12.35 -23.12 28.91
N THR A 42 11.27 -23.20 29.69
CA THR A 42 10.84 -24.46 30.31
C THR A 42 10.23 -25.39 29.26
N VAL A 43 10.06 -26.68 29.60
CA VAL A 43 9.45 -27.66 28.69
C VAL A 43 8.02 -27.25 28.29
N THR A 44 7.26 -26.68 29.23
CA THR A 44 5.91 -26.16 28.97
C THR A 44 5.93 -24.96 28.03
N ASP A 45 6.87 -24.03 28.20
CA ASP A 45 7.00 -22.85 27.33
C ASP A 45 7.32 -23.25 25.88
N VAL A 46 8.20 -24.23 25.69
CA VAL A 46 8.55 -24.76 24.37
C VAL A 46 7.33 -25.44 23.73
N LEU A 47 6.57 -26.22 24.51
CA LEU A 47 5.36 -26.89 24.02
C LEU A 47 4.30 -25.88 23.58
N ILE A 48 4.03 -24.87 24.42
CA ILE A 48 3.08 -23.78 24.12
C ILE A 48 3.53 -23.01 22.87
N SER A 49 4.82 -22.64 22.77
CA SER A 49 5.34 -21.95 21.59
C SER A 49 5.32 -22.81 20.33
N GLY A 50 5.31 -24.14 20.45
CA GLY A 50 5.30 -25.08 19.33
C GLY A 50 3.99 -25.08 18.54
N HIS A 51 2.85 -24.91 19.20
CA HIS A 51 1.53 -24.92 18.57
C HIS A 51 1.38 -23.76 17.57
N GLY A 52 1.60 -22.52 18.04
CA GLY A 52 1.56 -21.34 17.19
C GLY A 52 2.62 -21.36 16.08
N ALA A 53 3.82 -21.86 16.36
CA ALA A 53 4.87 -21.99 15.35
C ALA A 53 4.49 -22.96 14.23
N ARG A 54 3.96 -24.15 14.58
CA ARG A 54 3.52 -25.15 13.59
C ARG A 54 2.38 -24.61 12.73
N LYS A 55 1.38 -23.96 13.35
CA LYS A 55 0.29 -23.31 12.62
C LYS A 55 0.84 -22.26 11.66
N GLY A 56 1.76 -21.40 12.10
CA GLY A 56 2.38 -20.39 11.24
C GLY A 56 3.08 -20.98 10.01
N VAL A 57 3.79 -22.09 10.18
CA VAL A 57 4.44 -22.79 9.05
C VAL A 57 3.40 -23.37 8.08
N VAL A 58 2.37 -24.03 8.61
CA VAL A 58 1.28 -24.63 7.80
C VAL A 58 0.49 -23.54 7.05
N ASP A 59 0.09 -22.47 7.74
CA ASP A 59 -0.65 -21.36 7.15
C ASP A 59 0.19 -20.67 6.07
N THR A 60 1.50 -20.53 6.27
CA THR A 60 2.38 -19.98 5.24
C THR A 60 2.44 -20.89 4.02
N ALA A 61 2.50 -22.21 4.20
CA ALA A 61 2.46 -23.17 3.09
C ALA A 61 1.12 -23.11 2.33
N LEU A 62 -0.01 -23.04 3.04
CA LEU A 62 -1.34 -22.89 2.43
C LEU A 62 -1.49 -21.57 1.67
N ARG A 63 -1.10 -20.46 2.28
CA ARG A 63 -1.13 -19.12 1.65
C ARG A 63 -0.24 -19.04 0.41
N THR A 64 0.84 -19.83 0.35
CA THR A 64 1.69 -19.93 -0.84
C THR A 64 0.91 -20.52 -2.00
N ALA A 65 0.16 -21.60 -1.76
CA ALA A 65 -0.69 -22.21 -2.77
C ALA A 65 -1.83 -21.28 -3.24
N GLU A 66 -2.50 -20.60 -2.29
CA GLU A 66 -3.57 -19.64 -2.60
C GLU A 66 -3.06 -18.44 -3.42
N SER A 67 -1.91 -17.88 -3.04
CA SER A 67 -1.27 -16.77 -3.76
C SER A 67 -0.90 -17.19 -5.19
N GLY A 68 -0.38 -18.41 -5.36
CA GLY A 68 -0.07 -18.96 -6.69
C GLY A 68 -1.32 -19.16 -7.55
N TYR A 69 -2.41 -19.66 -6.96
CA TYR A 69 -3.68 -19.81 -7.67
C TYR A 69 -4.27 -18.45 -8.08
N LEU A 70 -4.22 -17.46 -7.19
CA LEU A 70 -4.65 -16.09 -7.49
C LEU A 70 -3.85 -15.51 -8.66
N TYR A 71 -2.51 -15.65 -8.64
CA TYR A 71 -1.65 -15.17 -9.73
C TYR A 71 -2.02 -15.82 -11.07
N ARG A 72 -2.25 -17.13 -11.10
CA ARG A 72 -2.69 -17.83 -12.32
C ARG A 72 -4.03 -17.32 -12.85
N ARG A 73 -4.99 -17.00 -11.97
CA ARG A 73 -6.28 -16.44 -12.37
C ARG A 73 -6.14 -15.01 -12.92
N LEU A 74 -5.31 -14.20 -12.28
CA LEU A 74 -5.04 -12.83 -12.72
C LEU A 74 -4.32 -12.81 -14.06
N ASP A 75 -3.32 -13.68 -14.25
CA ASP A 75 -2.61 -13.84 -15.52
C ASP A 75 -3.56 -14.23 -16.66
N PHE A 76 -4.42 -15.24 -16.41
CA PHE A 76 -5.42 -15.63 -17.41
C PHE A 76 -6.36 -14.48 -17.77
N ALA A 77 -6.83 -13.70 -16.79
CA ALA A 77 -7.70 -12.55 -17.02
C ALA A 77 -7.01 -11.39 -17.77
N ALA A 78 -5.73 -11.16 -17.49
CA ALA A 78 -4.95 -10.06 -18.09
C ALA A 78 -4.23 -10.43 -19.39
N SER A 79 -4.18 -11.72 -19.75
CA SER A 79 -3.40 -12.25 -20.88
C SER A 79 -3.71 -11.62 -22.25
N HIS A 80 -4.91 -11.07 -22.42
CA HIS A 80 -5.34 -10.42 -23.66
C HIS A 80 -5.24 -8.88 -23.63
N VAL A 81 -4.70 -8.30 -22.57
CA VAL A 81 -4.53 -6.84 -22.44
C VAL A 81 -3.16 -6.43 -22.99
N VAL A 82 -3.16 -5.76 -24.15
CA VAL A 82 -1.96 -5.28 -24.84
C VAL A 82 -2.12 -3.81 -25.20
N ILE A 83 -1.05 -3.03 -25.11
CA ILE A 83 -1.04 -1.63 -25.53
C ILE A 83 -1.12 -1.59 -27.06
N ARG A 84 -2.20 -1.02 -27.61
CA ARG A 84 -2.48 -0.98 -29.06
C ARG A 84 -2.17 0.35 -29.73
N ALA A 85 -2.29 1.46 -29.01
CA ALA A 85 -2.12 2.81 -29.53
C ALA A 85 -1.54 3.74 -28.47
N GLU A 86 -1.00 4.87 -28.89
CA GLU A 86 -0.43 5.90 -28.00
C GLU A 86 -1.51 6.72 -27.30
N ASP A 87 -2.61 7.06 -28.00
CA ASP A 87 -3.76 7.76 -27.42
C ASP A 87 -5.10 7.17 -27.88
N CYS A 88 -6.02 6.98 -26.94
CA CYS A 88 -7.41 6.58 -27.19
C CYS A 88 -8.35 7.77 -27.40
N GLY A 89 -7.90 8.99 -27.14
CA GLY A 89 -8.70 10.21 -27.26
C GLY A 89 -9.81 10.34 -26.21
N THR A 90 -9.86 9.48 -25.18
CA THR A 90 -10.91 9.54 -24.16
C THR A 90 -10.84 10.85 -23.36
N THR A 91 -12.01 11.38 -23.05
CA THR A 91 -12.19 12.52 -22.13
C THR A 91 -12.54 12.05 -20.71
N GLU A 92 -12.77 10.76 -20.53
CA GLU A 92 -13.08 10.18 -19.22
C GLU A 92 -11.81 10.01 -18.39
N ALA A 93 -11.88 10.45 -17.14
CA ALA A 93 -10.74 10.51 -16.23
C ALA A 93 -11.06 9.85 -14.89
N ASP A 94 -10.00 9.46 -14.19
CA ASP A 94 -10.03 8.98 -12.81
C ASP A 94 -9.64 10.14 -11.88
N ASP A 95 -10.52 10.48 -10.94
CA ASP A 95 -10.35 11.62 -10.05
C ASP A 95 -9.40 11.26 -8.89
N GLN A 96 -8.16 11.75 -8.96
CA GLN A 96 -7.19 11.65 -7.88
C GLN A 96 -7.30 12.86 -6.95
N GLY A 97 -8.33 12.85 -6.12
CA GLY A 97 -8.57 13.87 -5.08
C GLY A 97 -8.68 13.28 -3.69
N MET A 98 -8.85 14.19 -2.72
CA MET A 98 -9.19 13.90 -1.33
C MET A 98 -10.71 13.87 -1.11
N THR A 99 -11.45 13.60 -2.17
CA THR A 99 -12.91 13.72 -2.20
C THR A 99 -13.55 12.42 -1.73
N GLY A 100 -13.71 12.31 -0.41
CA GLY A 100 -14.43 11.21 0.23
C GLY A 100 -14.23 11.18 1.75
N PRO A 101 -15.12 10.52 2.51
CA PRO A 101 -14.95 10.35 3.96
C PRO A 101 -13.75 9.46 4.32
N PHE A 102 -13.20 8.74 3.34
CA PHE A 102 -12.04 7.88 3.50
C PHE A 102 -10.77 8.62 3.05
N LYS A 103 -9.90 8.91 4.02
CA LYS A 103 -8.57 9.43 3.73
C LYS A 103 -7.80 8.37 2.91
N PRO A 104 -7.27 8.72 1.72
CA PRO A 104 -6.52 7.76 0.92
C PRO A 104 -5.31 7.22 1.71
N THR A 105 -5.12 5.90 1.69
CA THR A 105 -4.03 5.22 2.41
C THR A 105 -2.65 5.59 1.88
N ALA A 106 -2.56 5.94 0.60
CA ALA A 106 -1.33 6.35 -0.07
C ALA A 106 -1.30 7.87 -0.30
N PRO A 107 -0.12 8.52 -0.16
CA PRO A 107 0.03 9.95 -0.39
C PRO A 107 -0.25 10.30 -1.86
N LEU A 108 -0.73 11.52 -2.10
CA LEU A 108 -1.12 11.99 -3.44
C LEU A 108 0.01 11.81 -4.47
N LYS A 109 1.26 12.13 -4.09
CA LYS A 109 2.46 11.93 -4.90
C LYS A 109 2.55 10.54 -5.52
N ASP A 110 2.31 9.50 -4.73
CA ASP A 110 2.48 8.11 -5.18
C ASP A 110 1.31 7.65 -6.07
N ARG A 111 0.15 8.29 -5.94
CA ARG A 111 -1.03 8.02 -6.77
C ARG A 111 -0.90 8.62 -8.18
N ILE A 112 -0.38 9.84 -8.27
CA ILE A 112 -0.32 10.59 -9.54
C ILE A 112 0.96 10.32 -10.34
N ARG A 113 2.05 9.92 -9.67
CA ARG A 113 3.34 9.65 -10.34
C ARG A 113 3.18 8.59 -11.43
N GLY A 114 3.70 8.90 -12.62
CA GLY A 114 3.70 7.99 -13.78
C GLY A 114 2.36 7.91 -14.51
N ARG A 115 1.37 8.73 -14.12
CA ARG A 115 0.10 8.87 -14.84
C ARG A 115 0.13 10.09 -15.74
N THR A 116 -0.70 10.07 -16.79
CA THR A 116 -0.88 11.18 -17.73
C THR A 116 -2.10 11.99 -17.34
N LEU A 117 -2.02 13.32 -17.43
CA LEU A 117 -3.11 14.22 -17.11
C LEU A 117 -4.25 14.14 -18.12
N ALA A 118 -5.49 14.09 -17.63
CA ALA A 118 -6.68 14.14 -18.46
C ALA A 118 -7.16 15.59 -18.71
N GLU A 119 -6.86 16.49 -17.78
CA GLU A 119 -7.18 17.92 -17.79
C GLU A 119 -5.98 18.74 -17.29
N ASP A 120 -5.99 20.04 -17.57
CA ASP A 120 -4.97 20.97 -17.10
C ASP A 120 -4.99 21.06 -15.56
N VAL A 121 -3.82 21.00 -14.95
CA VAL A 121 -3.66 21.15 -13.51
C VAL A 121 -3.42 22.63 -13.22
N VAL A 122 -4.42 23.30 -12.70
CA VAL A 122 -4.37 24.72 -12.35
C VAL A 122 -4.11 24.88 -10.86
N ASP A 123 -3.25 25.83 -10.52
CA ASP A 123 -3.04 26.25 -9.15
C ASP A 123 -4.29 26.95 -8.61
N PRO A 124 -4.90 26.47 -7.51
CA PRO A 124 -6.16 27.03 -7.00
C PRO A 124 -6.02 28.45 -6.42
N VAL A 125 -4.80 28.91 -6.11
CA VAL A 125 -4.57 30.25 -5.54
C VAL A 125 -4.08 31.24 -6.60
N SER A 126 -3.12 30.84 -7.44
CA SER A 126 -2.56 31.75 -8.46
C SER A 126 -3.33 31.75 -9.77
N GLY A 127 -4.11 30.70 -10.06
CA GLY A 127 -4.78 30.50 -11.34
C GLY A 127 -3.82 30.14 -12.48
N GLU A 128 -2.54 29.91 -12.19
CA GLU A 128 -1.56 29.50 -13.20
C GLU A 128 -1.71 28.01 -13.54
N VAL A 129 -1.57 27.69 -14.83
CA VAL A 129 -1.51 26.30 -15.28
C VAL A 129 -0.14 25.72 -14.90
N LEU A 130 -0.12 24.77 -13.96
CA LEU A 130 1.10 24.08 -13.53
C LEU A 130 1.56 23.08 -14.59
N PHE A 131 0.62 22.32 -15.15
CA PHE A 131 0.86 21.31 -16.17
C PHE A 131 -0.35 21.19 -17.10
N GLU A 132 -0.07 21.04 -18.39
CA GLU A 132 -1.09 20.90 -19.44
C GLU A 132 -1.63 19.47 -19.54
N ARG A 133 -2.83 19.34 -20.11
CA ARG A 133 -3.46 18.07 -20.48
C ARG A 133 -2.53 17.26 -21.36
N GLY A 134 -2.42 15.96 -21.06
CA GLY A 134 -1.54 15.05 -21.79
C GLY A 134 -0.09 15.03 -21.28
N HIS A 135 0.28 15.89 -20.33
CA HIS A 135 1.60 15.82 -19.69
C HIS A 135 1.73 14.56 -18.84
N LEU A 136 2.88 13.88 -18.97
CA LEU A 136 3.23 12.72 -18.14
C LEU A 136 3.84 13.21 -16.83
N LEU A 137 3.22 12.87 -15.71
CA LEU A 137 3.73 13.28 -14.40
C LEU A 137 4.95 12.45 -14.00
N THR A 138 6.13 13.06 -14.11
CA THR A 138 7.36 12.50 -13.59
C THR A 138 7.41 12.58 -12.06
N LEU A 139 8.42 11.95 -11.44
CA LEU A 139 8.57 12.00 -9.98
C LEU A 139 8.74 13.43 -9.46
N THR A 140 9.45 14.30 -10.19
CA THR A 140 9.61 15.72 -9.84
C THR A 140 8.29 16.47 -9.96
N ASP A 141 7.53 16.23 -11.02
CA ASP A 141 6.24 16.89 -11.25
C ASP A 141 5.23 16.51 -10.16
N ALA A 142 5.14 15.21 -9.86
CA ALA A 142 4.29 14.69 -8.78
C ALA A 142 4.67 15.27 -7.41
N THR A 143 5.96 15.50 -7.14
CA THR A 143 6.37 16.19 -5.90
C THR A 143 5.98 17.67 -5.88
N ARG A 144 6.05 18.36 -7.02
CA ARG A 144 5.67 19.78 -7.13
C ARG A 144 4.17 19.94 -6.89
N VAL A 145 3.36 19.12 -7.55
CA VAL A 145 1.92 19.04 -7.36
C VAL A 145 1.59 18.69 -5.90
N SER A 146 2.17 17.62 -5.34
CA SER A 146 1.88 17.22 -3.96
C SER A 146 2.25 18.28 -2.92
N LYS A 147 3.36 19.03 -3.11
CA LYS A 147 3.73 20.13 -2.21
C LYS A 147 2.75 21.29 -2.34
N ARG A 148 2.32 21.60 -3.56
CA ARG A 148 1.38 22.70 -3.78
C ARG A 148 0.02 22.41 -3.15
N TRP A 149 -0.49 21.19 -3.32
CA TRP A 149 -1.74 20.76 -2.68
C TRP A 149 -1.65 20.80 -1.16
N ALA A 150 -0.52 20.39 -0.57
CA ALA A 150 -0.32 20.49 0.88
C ALA A 150 -0.34 21.94 1.39
N GLN A 151 0.25 22.88 0.64
CA GLN A 151 0.17 24.31 0.97
C GLN A 151 -1.26 24.82 0.90
N CYS A 152 -2.03 24.43 -0.13
CA CYS A 152 -3.42 24.85 -0.25
C CYS A 152 -4.33 24.30 0.86
N GLU A 153 -4.00 23.13 1.42
CA GLU A 153 -4.65 22.60 2.63
C GLU A 153 -4.32 23.45 3.87
N GLU A 154 -3.07 23.92 4.01
CA GLU A 154 -2.66 24.84 5.08
C GLU A 154 -3.29 26.22 4.93
N ASP A 155 -3.43 26.71 3.69
CA ASP A 155 -4.06 27.99 3.34
C ASP A 155 -5.60 27.97 3.50
N GLY A 156 -6.20 26.82 3.81
CA GLY A 156 -7.63 26.70 4.11
C GLY A 156 -8.55 26.76 2.88
N VAL A 157 -8.07 26.35 1.69
CA VAL A 157 -8.87 26.36 0.47
C VAL A 157 -9.97 25.28 0.54
N GLU A 158 -11.21 25.70 0.78
CA GLU A 158 -12.34 24.79 1.08
C GLU A 158 -12.83 23.91 -0.10
N ASN A 159 -12.28 24.06 -1.30
CA ASN A 159 -12.69 23.28 -2.48
C ASN A 159 -11.50 22.93 -3.39
N LEU A 160 -10.54 22.16 -2.88
CA LEU A 160 -9.47 21.59 -3.70
C LEU A 160 -10.06 20.66 -4.77
N LEU A 161 -9.95 21.08 -6.03
CA LEU A 161 -10.35 20.28 -7.18
C LEU A 161 -9.53 18.97 -7.22
N PRO A 162 -10.17 17.82 -7.52
CA PRO A 162 -9.46 16.57 -7.71
C PRO A 162 -8.57 16.64 -8.95
N ILE A 163 -7.41 16.00 -8.91
CA ILE A 163 -6.52 15.92 -10.06
C ILE A 163 -7.04 14.83 -10.98
N ARG A 164 -7.49 15.20 -12.18
CA ARG A 164 -8.00 14.25 -13.17
C ARG A 164 -6.87 13.61 -13.96
N VAL A 165 -6.71 12.29 -13.82
CA VAL A 165 -5.69 11.51 -14.55
C VAL A 165 -6.34 10.50 -15.48
N ARG A 166 -5.64 10.15 -16.57
CA ARG A 166 -6.08 9.06 -17.45
C ARG A 166 -5.90 7.71 -16.75
N SER A 167 -6.83 6.79 -16.99
CA SER A 167 -6.83 5.45 -16.39
C SER A 167 -7.08 4.39 -17.47
N PRO A 168 -6.46 3.20 -17.37
CA PRO A 168 -6.79 2.08 -18.26
C PRO A 168 -8.28 1.67 -18.21
N LEU A 169 -8.97 1.95 -17.11
CA LEU A 169 -10.39 1.62 -16.92
C LEU A 169 -11.33 2.51 -17.77
N THR A 170 -10.89 3.72 -18.11
CA THR A 170 -11.68 4.70 -18.91
C THR A 170 -11.26 4.75 -20.37
N CYS A 171 -10.38 3.83 -20.78
CA CYS A 171 -9.88 3.75 -22.15
C CYS A 171 -10.98 3.24 -23.10
N LYS A 172 -11.19 3.96 -24.22
CA LYS A 172 -12.20 3.63 -25.23
C LYS A 172 -11.66 2.81 -26.41
N LEU A 173 -10.39 2.42 -26.39
CA LEU A 173 -9.82 1.54 -27.41
C LEU A 173 -10.43 0.14 -27.28
N GLN A 174 -11.16 -0.27 -28.31
CA GLN A 174 -11.68 -1.63 -28.47
C GLN A 174 -10.65 -2.55 -29.12
#